data_AF-A0A7K9BZN1-F1
#
_entry.id   AF-A0A7K9BZN1-F1
#
_cell.length_a   1.000
_cell.length_b   1.000
_cell.length_c   1.000
_cell.angle_alpha   90.00
_cell.angle_beta   90.00
_cell.angle_gamma   90.00
#
_symmetry.space_group_name_H-M   'P 1'
#
loop_
_entity.id
_entity.type
_entity.pdbx_description
1 polymer ?
#
loop_
_entity_poly.entity_id
_entity_poly.type
_entity_poly.pdbx_seq_one_letter_code
_entity_poly.pdbx_strand_id
1 'polypeptide(L)'
;RSTGGFLLGLVLASLYGALVLLVQGHNIWYCLVTTIGLGAGLGLSMAFSSTARVTVLLSLPHCFTREGKALMLVLVLGMAVQGPCTNILHNFSRAAETLSCGAELALNQTAERVQAAQEPLLSEGRGRGKDVVGWEGPFPRGAQAALAQQAVVRGAQPCPPGGTPSWQRPPPPLPTVAFLFCIIPQYLQAFIKKNISAPLEEALNKVRREFEFNISAVHQFDVKLNASKSLGEVALDIMENVGELLEPIHRVLGLITHFSFFVILYMYFKALRYRRRYLQDDSFDNIYITRQFVALDLRRAEQGRPTVLPLTAWEHLRYFSPAAPWMSRNEQRLYGLQLVGVLRHLLLGVCIVMADYSLFWLLDLVQHHLRGEIVARAPVQLGMSVSGTGYASDIFRDLVSAFDTLQRGNISVLSQRCLLRPVEPDYSTYLTMGLLYGICLFITAFGGYVARLRRAVCAAYYPYRERERISFLHTAILARREVLTSALHQAALRRVADTGKTNPFLSHISR
;
A
#
# COMPACT_ATOMS: atom_id res chain seq x y z
N ARG A 1 2.91 -45.30 38.68
CA ARG A 1 3.51 -44.81 37.41
C ARG A 1 2.45 -44.90 36.32
N SER A 2 2.42 -44.01 35.32
CA SER A 2 1.38 -44.01 34.27
C SER A 2 1.99 -43.96 32.88
N THR A 3 1.84 -45.05 32.13
CA THR A 3 2.27 -45.18 30.74
C THR A 3 1.52 -44.20 29.84
N GLY A 4 0.21 -44.05 30.03
CA GLY A 4 -0.60 -43.05 29.32
C GLY A 4 -0.16 -41.61 29.60
N GLY A 5 0.22 -41.29 30.83
CA GLY A 5 0.77 -39.97 31.18
C GLY A 5 2.09 -39.68 30.45
N PHE A 6 2.98 -40.67 30.39
CA PHE A 6 4.25 -40.56 29.66
C PHE A 6 4.04 -40.28 28.16
N LEU A 7 3.19 -41.08 27.50
CA LEU A 7 2.86 -40.91 26.09
C LEU A 7 2.21 -39.54 25.81
N LEU A 8 1.28 -39.11 26.65
CA LEU A 8 0.65 -37.79 26.52
C LEU A 8 1.68 -36.66 26.65
N GLY A 9 2.63 -36.77 27.60
CA GLY A 9 3.72 -35.81 27.76
C GLY A 9 4.60 -35.70 26.52
N LEU A 10 4.94 -36.83 25.88
CA LEU A 10 5.70 -36.86 24.63
C LEU A 10 4.93 -36.25 23.46
N VAL A 11 3.64 -36.57 23.31
CA VAL A 11 2.80 -36.00 22.24
C VAL A 11 2.70 -34.48 22.37
N LEU A 12 2.49 -33.96 23.59
CA LEU A 12 2.41 -32.52 23.82
C LEU A 12 3.73 -31.80 23.50
N ALA A 13 4.87 -32.40 23.88
CA ALA A 13 6.18 -31.85 23.55
C ALA A 13 6.45 -31.87 22.04
N SER A 14 6.08 -32.96 21.35
CA SER A 14 6.22 -33.08 19.90
C SER A 14 5.34 -32.08 19.14
N LEU A 15 4.09 -31.87 19.59
CA LEU A 15 3.19 -30.85 19.03
C LEU A 15 3.75 -29.44 19.20
N TYR A 16 4.31 -29.13 20.38
CA TYR A 16 4.97 -27.85 20.61
C TYR A 16 6.19 -27.66 19.70
N GLY A 17 7.05 -28.69 19.58
CA GLY A 17 8.20 -28.67 18.68
C GLY A 17 7.80 -28.45 17.21
N ALA A 18 6.81 -29.19 16.72
CA ALA A 18 6.29 -29.04 15.37
C ALA A 18 5.72 -27.63 15.12
N LEU A 19 4.99 -27.06 16.09
CA LEU A 19 4.47 -25.70 16.02
C LEU A 19 5.61 -24.67 15.92
N VAL A 20 6.63 -24.78 16.76
CA VAL A 20 7.80 -23.87 16.74
C VAL A 20 8.54 -23.96 15.41
N LEU A 21 8.71 -25.17 14.86
CA LEU A 21 9.36 -25.40 13.57
C LEU A 21 8.58 -24.78 12.41
N LEU A 22 7.26 -24.98 12.37
CA LEU A 22 6.39 -24.49 11.31
C LEU A 22 6.18 -22.97 11.35
N VAL A 23 6.07 -22.38 12.56
CA VAL A 23 5.71 -20.97 12.72
C VAL A 23 6.93 -20.06 12.68
N GLN A 24 8.09 -20.51 13.17
CA GLN A 24 9.22 -19.61 13.40
C GLN A 24 10.44 -19.85 12.51
N GLY A 25 10.45 -20.92 11.70
CA GLY A 25 11.58 -21.23 10.81
C GLY A 25 12.95 -21.27 11.53
N HIS A 26 12.96 -21.50 12.84
CA HIS A 26 14.17 -21.48 13.65
C HIS A 26 15.11 -22.64 13.27
N ASN A 27 16.40 -22.49 13.62
CA ASN A 27 17.40 -23.53 13.42
C ASN A 27 16.89 -24.90 13.90
N ILE A 28 16.97 -25.90 13.01
CA ILE A 28 16.47 -27.27 13.25
C ILE A 28 17.05 -27.83 14.55
N TRP A 29 18.34 -27.55 14.83
CA TRP A 29 19.01 -27.95 16.07
C TRP A 29 18.38 -27.38 17.34
N TYR A 30 18.00 -26.10 17.34
CA TYR A 30 17.33 -25.48 18.48
C TYR A 30 15.96 -26.14 18.73
N CYS A 31 15.19 -26.38 17.66
CA CYS A 31 13.91 -27.06 17.76
C CYS A 31 14.06 -28.49 18.28
N LEU A 32 15.07 -29.23 17.81
CA LEU A 32 15.31 -30.61 18.21
C LEU A 32 15.71 -30.71 19.69
N VAL A 33 16.65 -29.88 20.13
CA VAL A 33 17.10 -29.84 21.55
C VAL A 33 15.96 -29.43 22.49
N THR A 34 15.20 -28.39 22.13
CA THR A 34 14.06 -27.93 22.95
C THR A 34 12.95 -28.99 23.01
N THR A 35 12.64 -29.65 21.90
CA THR A 35 11.61 -30.71 21.85
C THR A 35 12.00 -31.93 22.66
N ILE A 36 13.26 -32.39 22.57
CA ILE A 36 13.75 -33.53 23.35
C ILE A 36 13.80 -33.18 24.84
N GLY A 37 14.30 -31.99 25.20
CA GLY A 37 14.35 -31.53 26.58
C GLY A 37 12.96 -31.41 27.21
N LEU A 38 12.01 -30.78 26.51
CA LEU A 38 10.61 -30.71 26.93
C LEU A 38 9.96 -32.09 26.98
N GLY A 39 10.23 -32.97 26.01
CA GLY A 39 9.71 -34.33 25.96
C GLY A 39 10.18 -35.18 27.13
N ALA A 40 11.46 -35.13 27.47
CA ALA A 40 12.01 -35.80 28.64
C ALA A 40 11.41 -35.25 29.94
N GLY A 41 11.37 -33.93 30.10
CA GLY A 41 10.83 -33.28 31.29
C GLY A 41 9.32 -33.53 31.50
N LEU A 42 8.50 -33.26 30.48
CA LEU A 42 7.05 -33.48 30.53
C LEU A 42 6.71 -34.97 30.58
N GLY A 43 7.37 -35.80 29.76
CA GLY A 43 7.16 -37.24 29.75
C GLY A 43 7.44 -37.88 31.11
N LEU A 44 8.63 -37.64 31.68
CA LEU A 44 9.01 -38.20 32.98
C LEU A 44 8.15 -37.62 34.11
N SER A 45 7.91 -36.31 34.15
CA SER A 45 7.08 -35.71 35.20
C SER A 45 5.64 -36.26 35.19
N MET A 46 5.06 -36.45 34.00
CA MET A 46 3.75 -37.09 33.84
C MET A 46 3.78 -38.59 34.19
N ALA A 47 4.90 -39.29 33.97
CA ALA A 47 5.00 -40.71 34.29
C ALA A 47 4.99 -40.99 35.80
N PHE A 48 5.72 -40.18 36.58
CA PHE A 48 5.99 -40.44 37.99
C PHE A 48 5.10 -39.66 38.96
N SER A 49 4.71 -38.42 38.65
CA SER A 49 3.99 -37.55 39.58
C SER A 49 2.50 -37.41 39.23
N SER A 50 1.59 -37.82 40.13
CA SER A 50 0.15 -37.53 39.99
C SER A 50 -0.15 -36.04 40.07
N THR A 51 0.59 -35.32 40.90
CA THR A 51 0.54 -33.86 41.04
C THR A 51 0.90 -33.17 39.73
N ALA A 52 2.01 -33.55 39.09
CA ALA A 52 2.39 -32.96 37.80
C ALA A 52 1.36 -33.28 36.72
N ARG A 53 0.87 -34.54 36.68
CA ARG A 53 -0.18 -34.96 35.75
C ARG A 53 -1.42 -34.09 35.76
N VAL A 54 -1.98 -33.85 36.94
CA VAL A 54 -3.18 -33.01 37.06
C VAL A 54 -2.89 -31.59 36.63
N THR A 55 -1.76 -31.01 37.05
CA THR A 55 -1.43 -29.63 36.71
C THR A 55 -1.25 -29.44 35.20
N VAL A 56 -0.57 -30.37 34.51
CA VAL A 56 -0.39 -30.31 33.04
C VAL A 56 -1.72 -30.53 32.31
N LEU A 57 -2.55 -31.48 32.75
CA LEU A 57 -3.89 -31.65 32.19
C LEU A 57 -4.79 -30.43 32.42
N LEU A 58 -4.59 -29.71 33.53
CA LEU A 58 -5.28 -28.45 33.81
C LEU A 58 -4.72 -27.29 32.99
N SER A 59 -3.45 -27.27 32.60
CA SER A 59 -2.90 -26.19 31.79
C SER A 59 -3.40 -26.21 30.35
N LEU A 60 -3.76 -27.38 29.80
CA LEU A 60 -4.33 -27.49 28.45
C LEU A 60 -5.63 -26.68 28.27
N PRO A 61 -6.66 -26.80 29.13
CA PRO A 61 -7.81 -25.89 29.16
C PRO A 61 -7.44 -24.41 29.29
N HIS A 62 -6.33 -24.08 29.95
CA HIS A 62 -5.89 -22.69 30.11
C HIS A 62 -5.30 -22.09 28.83
N CYS A 63 -4.82 -22.91 27.88
CA CYS A 63 -4.47 -22.42 26.54
C CYS A 63 -5.70 -21.92 25.77
N PHE A 64 -6.89 -22.43 26.10
CA PHE A 64 -8.16 -22.10 25.47
C PHE A 64 -8.93 -20.97 26.19
N THR A 65 -8.25 -20.16 27.01
CA THR A 65 -8.85 -19.02 27.69
C THR A 65 -8.68 -17.71 26.90
N ARG A 66 -9.16 -16.60 27.47
CA ARG A 66 -8.99 -15.26 26.91
C ARG A 66 -7.52 -14.91 26.67
N GLU A 67 -6.62 -15.35 27.56
CA GLU A 67 -5.20 -15.04 27.43
C GLU A 67 -4.54 -15.79 26.25
N GLY A 68 -4.82 -17.09 26.10
CA GLY A 68 -4.31 -17.86 24.96
C GLY A 68 -4.84 -17.32 23.61
N LYS A 69 -6.12 -16.91 23.57
CA LYS A 69 -6.68 -16.24 22.39
C LYS A 69 -5.99 -14.92 22.07
N ALA A 70 -5.65 -14.12 23.08
CA ALA A 70 -4.93 -12.87 22.87
C ALA A 70 -3.56 -13.14 22.22
N LEU A 71 -2.84 -14.17 22.68
CA LEU A 71 -1.56 -14.58 22.09
C LEU A 71 -1.73 -15.00 20.61
N MET A 72 -2.74 -15.81 20.32
CA MET A 72 -3.02 -16.26 18.95
C MET A 72 -3.38 -15.08 18.02
N LEU A 73 -4.17 -14.12 18.50
CA LEU A 73 -4.50 -12.91 17.73
C LEU A 73 -3.27 -12.03 17.47
N VAL A 74 -2.35 -11.94 18.44
CA VAL A 74 -1.08 -11.22 18.25
C VAL A 74 -0.19 -11.92 17.23
N LEU A 75 -0.12 -13.26 17.27
CA LEU A 75 0.62 -14.04 16.27
C LEU A 75 0.05 -13.82 14.86
N VAL A 76 -1.27 -13.86 14.71
CA VAL A 76 -1.93 -13.59 13.43
C VAL A 76 -1.68 -12.17 12.93
N LEU A 77 -1.72 -11.18 13.83
CA LEU A 77 -1.37 -9.80 13.49
C LEU A 77 0.08 -9.69 13.02
N GLY A 78 1.00 -10.40 13.69
CA GLY A 78 2.41 -10.48 13.28
C GLY A 78 2.59 -11.06 11.88
N MET A 79 1.89 -12.16 11.57
CA MET A 79 1.91 -12.75 10.22
C MET A 79 1.26 -11.83 9.18
N ALA A 80 0.21 -11.09 9.54
CA ALA A 80 -0.39 -10.10 8.64
C ALA A 80 0.59 -8.97 8.29
N VAL A 81 1.37 -8.51 9.27
CA VAL A 81 2.39 -7.47 9.06
C VAL A 81 3.53 -8.02 8.20
N GLN A 82 4.04 -9.21 8.50
CA GLN A 82 5.18 -9.80 7.79
C GLN A 82 4.83 -10.28 6.38
N GLY A 83 3.60 -10.76 6.15
CA GLY A 83 3.13 -11.24 4.86
C GLY A 83 2.43 -10.14 4.05
N PRO A 84 1.09 -10.05 4.10
CA PRO A 84 0.32 -9.21 3.18
C PRO A 84 0.64 -7.72 3.27
N CYS A 85 0.90 -7.16 4.45
CA CYS A 85 1.25 -5.74 4.54
C CYS A 85 2.58 -5.43 3.83
N THR A 86 3.60 -6.29 4.01
CA THR A 86 4.89 -6.17 3.30
C THR A 86 4.70 -6.37 1.80
N ASN A 87 3.88 -7.33 1.38
CA ASN A 87 3.61 -7.60 -0.04
C ASN A 87 2.89 -6.42 -0.72
N ILE A 88 1.88 -5.84 -0.06
CA ILE A 88 1.19 -4.63 -0.50
C ILE A 88 2.19 -3.49 -0.70
N LEU A 89 3.04 -3.24 0.30
CA LEU A 89 4.02 -2.15 0.25
C LEU A 89 5.03 -2.36 -0.87
N HIS A 90 5.51 -3.60 -1.05
CA HIS A 90 6.44 -3.96 -2.11
C HIS A 90 5.80 -3.79 -3.50
N ASN A 91 4.54 -4.20 -3.68
CA ASN A 91 3.80 -4.03 -4.92
C ASN A 91 3.54 -2.56 -5.25
N PHE A 92 3.20 -1.76 -4.24
CA PHE A 92 3.03 -0.32 -4.39
C PHE A 92 4.34 0.37 -4.79
N SER A 93 5.45 0.04 -4.15
CA SER A 93 6.78 0.56 -4.49
C SER A 93 7.16 0.26 -5.95
N ARG A 94 7.04 -1.01 -6.37
CA ARG A 94 7.30 -1.40 -7.77
C ARG A 94 6.41 -0.68 -8.78
N ALA A 95 5.14 -0.44 -8.43
CA ALA A 95 4.22 0.30 -9.28
C ALA A 95 4.70 1.74 -9.50
N ALA A 96 5.11 2.41 -8.43
CA ALA A 96 5.58 3.78 -8.50
C ALA A 96 6.95 3.92 -9.18
N GLU A 97 7.89 3.00 -8.94
CA GLU A 97 9.16 2.93 -9.69
C GLU A 97 8.93 2.75 -11.20
N THR A 98 7.98 1.88 -11.56
CA THR A 98 7.61 1.65 -12.96
C THR A 98 7.01 2.90 -13.61
N LEU A 99 6.13 3.60 -12.89
CA LEU A 99 5.55 4.86 -13.37
C LEU A 99 6.60 5.95 -13.52
N SER A 100 7.57 6.03 -12.60
CA SER A 100 8.70 6.96 -12.69
C SER A 100 9.58 6.67 -13.89
N CYS A 101 9.97 5.40 -14.09
CA CYS A 101 10.74 4.93 -15.24
C CYS A 101 10.02 5.24 -16.56
N GLY A 102 8.70 4.98 -16.62
CA GLY A 102 7.89 5.28 -17.80
C GLY A 102 7.82 6.78 -18.12
N ALA A 103 7.70 7.63 -17.08
CA ALA A 103 7.68 9.08 -17.24
C ALA A 103 9.04 9.63 -17.71
N GLU A 104 10.14 9.19 -17.10
CA GLU A 104 11.50 9.59 -17.51
C GLU A 104 11.84 9.13 -18.92
N LEU A 105 11.47 7.89 -19.28
CA LEU A 105 11.68 7.37 -20.62
C LEU A 105 10.87 8.18 -21.65
N ALA A 106 9.62 8.51 -21.35
CA ALA A 106 8.79 9.34 -22.21
C ALA A 106 9.41 10.74 -22.39
N LEU A 107 9.91 11.36 -21.32
CA LEU A 107 10.59 12.66 -21.40
C LEU A 107 11.87 12.60 -22.22
N ASN A 108 12.76 11.64 -21.97
CA ASN A 108 14.01 11.49 -22.72
C ASN A 108 13.77 11.21 -24.20
N GLN A 109 12.81 10.33 -24.53
CA GLN A 109 12.43 10.08 -25.92
C GLN A 109 11.85 11.32 -26.60
N THR A 110 11.05 12.13 -25.89
CA THR A 110 10.55 13.40 -26.45
C THR A 110 11.67 14.43 -26.63
N ALA A 111 12.61 14.54 -25.70
CA ALA A 111 13.74 15.46 -25.79
C ALA A 111 14.71 15.11 -26.91
N GLU A 112 15.07 13.83 -27.04
CA GLU A 112 15.93 13.33 -28.12
C GLU A 112 15.30 13.58 -29.49
N ARG A 113 13.99 13.35 -29.64
CA ARG A 113 13.28 13.62 -30.89
C ARG A 113 13.18 15.10 -31.22
N VAL A 114 12.97 15.95 -30.21
CA VAL A 114 12.98 17.41 -30.39
C VAL A 114 14.37 17.87 -30.85
N GLN A 115 15.45 17.35 -30.26
CA GLN A 115 16.81 17.66 -30.68
C GLN A 115 17.09 17.17 -32.10
N ALA A 116 16.77 15.92 -32.41
CA ALA A 116 16.90 15.34 -33.75
C ALA A 116 16.07 16.11 -34.81
N ALA A 117 14.92 16.67 -34.41
CA ALA A 117 14.11 17.53 -35.27
C ALA A 117 14.70 18.93 -35.49
N GLN A 118 15.47 19.43 -34.53
CA GLN A 118 16.13 20.74 -34.61
C GLN A 118 17.48 20.68 -35.33
N GLU A 119 18.20 19.56 -35.29
CA GLU A 119 19.51 19.40 -35.95
C GLU A 119 19.56 19.73 -37.45
N PRO A 120 18.64 19.24 -38.32
CA PRO A 120 18.68 19.58 -39.74
C PRO A 120 18.44 21.09 -39.97
N LEU A 121 17.58 21.72 -39.17
CA LEU A 121 17.32 23.17 -39.27
C LEU A 121 18.50 24.01 -38.78
N LEU A 122 19.15 23.60 -37.69
CA LEU A 122 20.30 24.30 -37.14
C LEU A 122 21.56 24.10 -37.97
N SER A 123 21.77 22.91 -38.54
CA SER A 123 22.94 22.63 -39.41
C SER A 123 22.82 23.33 -40.76
N GLU A 124 21.63 23.35 -41.36
CA GLU A 124 21.41 24.06 -42.61
C GLU A 124 21.38 25.59 -42.40
N GLY A 125 20.77 26.06 -41.30
CA GLY A 125 20.82 27.45 -40.88
C GLY A 125 22.21 27.94 -40.44
N ARG A 126 23.10 27.06 -39.96
CA ARG A 126 24.50 27.40 -39.60
C ARG A 126 25.46 27.29 -40.79
N GLY A 127 25.23 26.36 -41.72
CA GLY A 127 25.94 26.28 -43.00
C GLY A 127 25.62 27.48 -43.89
N ARG A 128 24.33 27.88 -43.94
CA ARG A 128 23.89 29.10 -44.61
C ARG A 128 23.98 30.36 -43.74
N GLY A 129 24.23 30.27 -42.44
CA GLY A 129 24.52 31.44 -41.62
C GLY A 129 25.85 32.12 -41.97
N LYS A 130 26.71 31.42 -42.73
CA LYS A 130 27.88 32.01 -43.39
C LYS A 130 27.69 32.22 -44.90
N ASP A 131 26.87 31.39 -45.56
CA ASP A 131 26.79 31.38 -47.04
C ASP A 131 25.42 31.78 -47.64
N VAL A 132 24.35 31.92 -46.85
CA VAL A 132 23.21 32.82 -47.14
C VAL A 132 23.54 34.14 -46.50
N VAL A 133 24.47 34.78 -47.19
CA VAL A 133 24.50 36.21 -47.41
C VAL A 133 23.05 36.65 -47.56
N GLY A 134 22.49 37.24 -46.51
CA GLY A 134 21.60 38.35 -46.72
C GLY A 134 22.32 39.23 -47.73
N TRP A 135 21.72 39.41 -48.90
CA TRP A 135 22.15 40.43 -49.85
C TRP A 135 21.85 41.82 -49.27
N GLU A 136 22.26 42.07 -48.02
CA GLU A 136 22.43 43.38 -47.41
C GLU A 136 23.85 43.86 -47.72
N GLY A 137 24.09 44.04 -49.02
CA GLY A 137 25.33 44.55 -49.53
C GLY A 137 25.16 44.73 -51.03
N PRO A 138 25.43 45.93 -51.59
CA PRO A 138 25.54 46.03 -53.04
C PRO A 138 26.59 45.02 -53.52
N PHE A 139 26.38 44.46 -54.71
CA PHE A 139 27.24 43.49 -55.41
C PHE A 139 28.72 43.83 -55.18
N PRO A 140 29.65 42.85 -55.08
CA PRO A 140 31.07 43.10 -54.84
C PRO A 140 31.51 44.33 -55.62
N ARG A 141 32.17 45.28 -54.94
CA ARG A 141 32.71 46.51 -55.54
C ARG A 141 33.75 46.24 -56.65
N GLY A 142 33.83 45.02 -57.19
CA GLY A 142 34.50 44.66 -58.44
C GLY A 142 33.59 44.66 -59.68
N ALA A 143 32.27 44.44 -59.55
CA ALA A 143 31.35 44.46 -60.70
C ALA A 143 30.71 45.84 -60.93
N GLN A 144 30.49 46.61 -59.85
CA GLN A 144 30.21 48.05 -59.98
C GLN A 144 31.49 48.84 -60.31
N ALA A 145 32.67 48.33 -59.96
CA ALA A 145 33.93 48.90 -60.43
C ALA A 145 34.26 48.54 -61.89
N ALA A 146 33.73 47.46 -62.46
CA ALA A 146 33.90 47.18 -63.90
C ALA A 146 33.13 48.15 -64.82
N LEU A 147 32.11 48.86 -64.31
CA LEU A 147 31.43 49.96 -65.01
C LEU A 147 31.83 51.36 -64.50
N ALA A 148 32.59 51.45 -63.41
CA ALA A 148 33.20 52.71 -62.92
C ALA A 148 34.72 52.82 -63.23
N GLN A 149 35.37 51.76 -63.71
CA GLN A 149 36.76 51.73 -64.19
C GLN A 149 36.81 51.68 -65.70
N GLN A 150 36.14 52.62 -66.35
CA GLN A 150 36.51 53.05 -67.69
C GLN A 150 36.42 54.57 -67.82
N ALA A 151 36.92 55.27 -66.81
CA ALA A 151 37.20 56.71 -66.88
C ALA A 151 38.29 57.11 -65.86
N VAL A 152 39.42 56.37 -65.85
CA VAL A 152 40.70 56.95 -65.43
C VAL A 152 41.64 56.88 -66.62
N VAL A 153 41.23 57.52 -67.72
CA VAL A 153 42.22 58.25 -68.52
C VAL A 153 42.56 59.46 -67.67
N ARG A 154 43.67 59.37 -66.92
CA ARG A 154 44.33 60.56 -66.36
C ARG A 154 44.58 61.50 -67.54
N GLY A 155 43.75 62.53 -67.71
CA GLY A 155 43.99 63.56 -68.72
C GLY A 155 42.79 64.28 -69.36
N ALA A 156 41.53 63.97 -69.03
CA ALA A 156 40.39 64.68 -69.65
C ALA A 156 39.72 65.67 -68.68
N GLN A 157 40.02 66.96 -68.86
CA GLN A 157 39.30 68.08 -68.22
C GLN A 157 37.83 68.13 -68.67
N PRO A 158 36.88 68.54 -67.80
CA PRO A 158 35.50 68.79 -68.21
C PRO A 158 35.44 70.05 -69.10
N CYS A 159 34.76 69.97 -70.25
CA CYS A 159 34.49 71.14 -71.09
C CYS A 159 33.45 72.06 -70.44
N PRO A 160 33.67 73.38 -70.41
CA PRO A 160 32.75 74.35 -69.80
C PRO A 160 31.55 74.64 -70.73
N PRO A 161 30.36 74.95 -70.17
CA PRO A 161 29.21 75.38 -70.97
C PRO A 161 29.38 76.83 -71.45
N GLY A 162 28.85 77.10 -72.64
CA GLY A 162 29.12 78.27 -73.46
C GLY A 162 28.78 79.64 -72.85
N GLY A 163 29.62 80.62 -73.20
CA GLY A 163 29.41 82.06 -73.09
C GLY A 163 30.30 82.78 -74.12
N THR A 164 29.70 83.67 -74.90
CA THR A 164 30.20 84.38 -76.10
C THR A 164 31.29 85.46 -75.82
N PRO A 165 32.00 85.98 -76.86
CA PRO A 165 33.45 86.21 -76.82
C PRO A 165 33.90 87.68 -76.69
N SER A 166 35.15 87.89 -76.24
CA SER A 166 35.94 89.10 -76.54
C SER A 166 37.25 88.69 -77.21
N TRP A 167 37.33 88.83 -78.54
CA TRP A 167 38.54 88.56 -79.32
C TRP A 167 39.45 89.80 -79.36
N GLN A 168 40.67 89.67 -78.87
CA GLN A 168 41.81 90.38 -79.45
C GLN A 168 42.80 89.36 -80.02
N ARG A 169 42.77 89.28 -81.36
CA ARG A 169 43.73 88.68 -82.31
C ARG A 169 43.53 87.21 -82.78
N PRO A 170 43.79 86.90 -84.08
CA PRO A 170 43.37 85.67 -84.76
C PRO A 170 44.50 84.60 -84.87
N PRO A 171 44.18 83.37 -85.34
CA PRO A 171 44.88 82.10 -85.06
C PRO A 171 45.82 81.62 -86.21
N PRO A 172 46.39 80.39 -86.12
CA PRO A 172 46.01 79.35 -87.10
C PRO A 172 45.93 77.91 -86.46
N PRO A 173 45.66 76.79 -87.17
CA PRO A 173 44.47 75.97 -86.91
C PRO A 173 44.78 74.50 -86.52
N LEU A 174 43.81 73.83 -85.84
CA LEU A 174 43.43 72.40 -85.92
C LEU A 174 42.67 71.96 -84.65
N PRO A 175 41.34 71.73 -84.70
CA PRO A 175 40.80 70.58 -83.97
C PRO A 175 39.55 69.97 -84.63
N THR A 176 39.69 68.85 -85.34
CA THR A 176 38.52 68.08 -85.86
C THR A 176 38.42 66.67 -85.27
N VAL A 177 39.42 66.21 -84.51
CA VAL A 177 39.42 64.86 -83.91
C VAL A 177 38.85 64.84 -82.49
N ALA A 178 38.89 65.97 -81.76
CA ALA A 178 38.46 66.02 -80.36
C ALA A 178 36.93 65.94 -80.14
N PHE A 179 36.12 66.39 -81.11
CA PHE A 179 34.65 66.36 -81.00
C PHE A 179 34.05 64.94 -81.13
N LEU A 180 34.69 64.05 -81.89
CA LEU A 180 34.19 62.69 -82.09
C LEU A 180 34.26 61.84 -80.80
N PHE A 181 35.26 62.08 -79.96
CA PHE A 181 35.44 61.41 -78.67
C PHE A 181 34.45 61.87 -77.59
N CYS A 182 33.74 62.99 -77.76
CA CYS A 182 32.71 63.44 -76.80
C CYS A 182 31.30 62.88 -77.09
N ILE A 183 30.95 62.65 -78.36
CA ILE A 183 29.60 62.25 -78.76
C ILE A 183 29.39 60.74 -78.60
N ILE A 184 30.40 59.94 -78.97
CA ILE A 184 30.29 58.47 -78.95
C ILE A 184 30.03 57.92 -77.53
N PRO A 185 30.73 58.35 -76.46
CA PRO A 185 30.50 57.81 -75.12
C PRO A 185 29.14 58.19 -74.52
N GLN A 186 28.63 59.41 -74.80
CA GLN A 186 27.31 59.83 -74.32
C GLN A 186 26.18 59.01 -74.96
N TYR A 187 26.29 58.73 -76.27
CA TYR A 187 25.30 57.92 -76.97
C TYR A 187 25.35 56.44 -76.54
N LEU A 188 26.56 55.90 -76.34
CA LEU A 188 26.74 54.52 -75.88
C LEU A 188 26.22 54.31 -74.46
N GLN A 189 26.49 55.24 -73.53
CA GLN A 189 25.99 55.17 -72.16
C GLN A 189 24.46 55.27 -72.11
N ALA A 190 23.86 56.17 -72.90
CA ALA A 190 22.40 56.29 -72.98
C ALA A 190 21.75 55.04 -73.57
N PHE A 191 22.36 54.43 -74.60
CA PHE A 191 21.87 53.20 -75.23
C PHE A 191 22.00 51.99 -74.29
N ILE A 192 23.15 51.79 -73.64
CA ILE A 192 23.39 50.70 -72.69
C ILE A 192 22.44 50.82 -71.49
N LYS A 193 22.27 52.02 -70.92
CA LYS A 193 21.39 52.24 -69.77
C LYS A 193 19.91 52.04 -70.10
N LYS A 194 19.47 52.39 -71.30
CA LYS A 194 18.05 52.29 -71.67
C LYS A 194 17.67 50.91 -72.21
N ASN A 195 18.53 50.30 -73.03
CA ASN A 195 18.20 49.06 -73.74
C ASN A 195 18.77 47.79 -73.11
N ILE A 196 19.80 47.90 -72.26
CA ILE A 196 20.47 46.71 -71.68
C ILE A 196 20.27 46.64 -70.16
N SER A 197 20.50 47.73 -69.41
CA SER A 197 20.47 47.63 -67.95
C SER A 197 19.07 47.41 -67.38
N ALA A 198 18.03 48.07 -67.91
CA ALA A 198 16.66 47.90 -67.43
C ALA A 198 16.11 46.46 -67.60
N PRO A 199 16.16 45.83 -68.80
CA PRO A 199 15.69 44.45 -68.95
C PRO A 199 16.58 43.43 -68.22
N LEU A 200 17.89 43.70 -68.10
CA LEU A 200 18.80 42.84 -67.35
C LEU A 200 18.53 42.89 -65.84
N GLU A 201 18.26 44.08 -65.30
CA GLU A 201 17.93 44.27 -63.89
C GLU A 201 16.57 43.65 -63.55
N GLU A 202 15.60 43.73 -64.46
CA GLU A 202 14.32 43.04 -64.30
C GLU A 202 14.44 41.51 -64.38
N ALA A 203 15.23 40.98 -65.31
CA ALA A 203 15.50 39.55 -65.40
C ALA A 203 16.27 39.04 -64.17
N LEU A 204 17.28 39.78 -63.70
CA LEU A 204 18.02 39.45 -62.47
C LEU A 204 17.13 39.52 -61.23
N ASN A 205 16.24 40.51 -61.15
CA ASN A 205 15.28 40.62 -60.06
C ASN A 205 14.20 39.54 -60.11
N LYS A 206 13.86 39.03 -61.30
CA LYS A 206 12.97 37.88 -61.46
C LYS A 206 13.64 36.60 -60.95
N VAL A 207 14.90 36.36 -61.32
CA VAL A 207 15.68 35.22 -60.81
C VAL A 207 15.87 35.35 -59.30
N ARG A 208 16.21 36.53 -58.77
CA ARG A 208 16.36 36.75 -57.33
C ARG A 208 15.09 36.40 -56.55
N ARG A 209 13.91 36.80 -57.04
CA ARG A 209 12.60 36.50 -56.41
C ARG A 209 12.28 35.00 -56.38
N GLU A 210 12.82 34.20 -57.29
CA GLU A 210 12.66 32.73 -57.25
C GLU A 210 13.42 32.08 -56.08
N PHE A 211 14.43 32.77 -55.53
CA PHE A 211 15.29 32.28 -54.45
C PHE A 211 15.02 32.94 -53.09
N GLU A 212 14.20 33.99 -53.02
CA GLU A 212 13.83 34.66 -51.76
C GLU A 212 12.65 33.92 -51.08
N PHE A 213 12.88 33.41 -49.87
CA PHE A 213 11.84 32.85 -49.01
C PHE A 213 12.15 33.14 -47.54
N ASN A 214 11.12 33.33 -46.73
CA ASN A 214 11.22 33.58 -45.30
C ASN A 214 10.62 32.41 -44.52
N ILE A 215 11.45 31.73 -43.70
CA ILE A 215 11.02 30.64 -42.82
C ILE A 215 10.78 31.21 -41.43
N SER A 216 9.57 31.01 -40.90
CA SER A 216 9.29 31.27 -39.49
C SER A 216 8.97 29.95 -38.76
N ALA A 217 9.74 29.67 -37.72
CA ALA A 217 9.55 28.50 -36.85
C ALA A 217 9.00 28.97 -35.50
N VAL A 218 7.78 28.51 -35.14
CA VAL A 218 7.17 28.84 -33.85
C VAL A 218 7.44 27.67 -32.90
N HIS A 219 8.36 27.86 -31.95
CA HIS A 219 8.62 26.91 -30.88
C HIS A 219 7.71 27.21 -29.68
N GLN A 220 6.70 26.38 -29.44
CA GLN A 220 6.00 26.35 -28.16
C GLN A 220 6.50 25.15 -27.36
N PHE A 221 7.43 25.41 -26.43
CA PHE A 221 7.82 24.45 -25.40
C PHE A 221 7.39 24.99 -24.05
N ASP A 222 6.40 24.36 -23.43
CA ASP A 222 6.23 24.47 -21.99
C ASP A 222 5.66 23.16 -21.43
N VAL A 223 6.56 22.21 -21.19
CA VAL A 223 6.32 21.15 -20.21
C VAL A 223 7.40 21.26 -19.15
N LYS A 224 7.26 22.29 -18.32
CA LYS A 224 8.03 22.40 -17.08
C LYS A 224 7.34 21.57 -16.01
N LEU A 225 7.77 20.32 -15.87
CA LEU A 225 7.49 19.56 -14.65
C LEU A 225 8.40 20.12 -13.55
N ASN A 226 7.94 21.17 -12.85
CA ASN A 226 8.57 21.66 -11.61
C ASN A 226 8.28 20.68 -10.45
N ALA A 227 8.63 19.40 -10.62
CA ALA A 227 8.56 18.42 -9.55
C ALA A 227 9.93 18.38 -8.86
N SER A 228 9.96 18.69 -7.56
CA SER A 228 11.20 18.64 -6.77
C SER A 228 11.68 17.21 -6.48
N LYS A 229 10.85 16.20 -6.78
CA LYS A 229 11.14 14.76 -6.61
C LYS A 229 10.48 13.94 -7.72
N SER A 230 11.09 12.82 -8.10
CA SER A 230 10.47 11.85 -9.01
C SER A 230 9.42 11.00 -8.28
N LEU A 231 8.47 10.41 -9.02
CA LEU A 231 7.46 9.52 -8.43
C LEU A 231 8.08 8.26 -7.79
N GLY A 232 9.23 7.81 -8.30
CA GLY A 232 10.01 6.72 -7.72
C GLY A 232 10.67 7.11 -6.41
N GLU A 233 11.25 8.32 -6.32
CA GLU A 233 11.79 8.85 -5.07
C GLU A 233 10.72 9.01 -3.99
N VAL A 234 9.52 9.48 -4.36
CA VAL A 234 8.39 9.57 -3.42
C VAL A 234 7.98 8.18 -2.89
N ALA A 235 8.02 7.15 -3.72
CA ALA A 235 7.68 5.79 -3.30
C ALA A 235 8.73 5.14 -2.41
N LEU A 236 10.01 5.40 -2.69
CA LEU A 236 11.12 4.98 -1.84
C LEU A 236 11.03 5.66 -0.46
N ASP A 237 10.78 6.97 -0.42
CA ASP A 237 10.55 7.71 0.83
C ASP A 237 9.36 7.12 1.62
N ILE A 238 8.26 6.75 0.95
CA ILE A 238 7.10 6.13 1.61
C ILE A 238 7.47 4.75 2.17
N MET A 239 8.22 3.93 1.42
CA MET A 239 8.63 2.60 1.86
C MET A 239 9.61 2.67 3.03
N GLU A 240 10.53 3.63 3.04
CA GLU A 240 11.45 3.89 4.15
C GLU A 240 10.67 4.30 5.41
N ASN A 241 9.77 5.30 5.29
CA ASN A 241 8.92 5.74 6.40
C ASN A 241 8.03 4.63 6.96
N VAL A 242 7.42 3.81 6.09
CA VAL A 242 6.60 2.66 6.51
C VAL A 242 7.48 1.56 7.12
N GLY A 243 8.69 1.34 6.59
CA GLY A 243 9.68 0.44 7.15
C GLY A 243 10.06 0.81 8.57
N GLU A 244 10.35 2.10 8.83
CA GLU A 244 10.62 2.63 10.16
C GLU A 244 9.43 2.46 11.11
N LEU A 245 8.19 2.61 10.61
CA LEU A 245 6.97 2.39 11.40
C LEU A 245 6.76 0.91 11.74
N LEU A 246 7.15 -0.01 10.85
CA LEU A 246 7.00 -1.46 11.03
C LEU A 246 8.15 -2.07 11.85
N GLU A 247 9.33 -1.45 11.88
CA GLU A 247 10.50 -1.92 12.64
C GLU A 247 10.23 -2.18 14.14
N PRO A 248 9.59 -1.27 14.91
CA PRO A 248 9.25 -1.54 16.30
C PRO A 248 8.26 -2.70 16.44
N ILE A 249 7.35 -2.88 15.49
CA ILE A 249 6.39 -3.99 15.49
C ILE A 249 7.13 -5.32 15.33
N HIS A 250 8.08 -5.40 14.41
CA HIS A 250 8.92 -6.58 14.20
C HIS A 250 9.77 -6.91 15.43
N ARG A 251 10.41 -5.88 16.04
CA ARG A 251 11.18 -6.07 17.29
C ARG A 251 10.30 -6.57 18.42
N VAL A 252 9.11 -5.99 18.61
CA VAL A 252 8.15 -6.44 19.63
C VAL A 252 7.68 -7.86 19.38
N LEU A 253 7.39 -8.23 18.13
CA LEU A 253 6.98 -9.61 17.80
C LEU A 253 8.11 -10.62 18.09
N GLY A 254 9.36 -10.28 17.77
CA GLY A 254 10.54 -11.09 18.09
C GLY A 254 10.84 -11.19 19.60
N LEU A 255 10.50 -10.16 20.38
CA LEU A 255 10.55 -10.22 21.84
C LEU A 255 9.46 -11.17 22.37
N ILE A 256 8.24 -11.08 21.85
CA ILE A 256 7.11 -11.95 22.27
C ILE A 256 7.43 -13.43 22.05
N THR A 257 8.11 -13.79 20.97
CA THR A 257 8.54 -15.18 20.73
C THR A 257 9.57 -15.65 21.76
N HIS A 258 10.54 -14.81 22.14
CA HIS A 258 11.48 -15.11 23.24
C HIS A 258 10.77 -15.22 24.59
N PHE A 259 9.78 -14.36 24.85
CA PHE A 259 8.99 -14.40 26.09
C PHE A 259 7.89 -15.47 26.09
N SER A 260 7.73 -16.25 25.01
CA SER A 260 6.73 -17.32 24.91
C SER A 260 6.84 -18.34 26.06
N PHE A 261 8.06 -18.64 26.52
CA PHE A 261 8.31 -19.49 27.69
C PHE A 261 7.64 -18.95 28.96
N PHE A 262 7.68 -17.63 29.19
CA PHE A 262 7.03 -17.01 30.34
C PHE A 262 5.51 -17.09 30.24
N VAL A 263 4.94 -17.05 29.03
CA VAL A 263 3.50 -17.26 28.82
C VAL A 263 3.11 -18.69 29.18
N ILE A 264 3.89 -19.68 28.77
CA ILE A 264 3.68 -21.09 29.14
C ILE A 264 3.79 -21.28 30.66
N LEU A 265 4.82 -20.68 31.29
CA LEU A 265 5.01 -20.71 32.73
C LEU A 265 3.85 -20.04 33.49
N TYR A 266 3.35 -18.91 32.96
CA TYR A 266 2.18 -18.22 33.50
C TYR A 266 0.92 -19.10 33.42
N MET A 267 0.68 -19.78 32.30
CA MET A 267 -0.43 -20.73 32.18
C MET A 267 -0.30 -21.90 33.16
N TYR A 268 0.91 -22.41 33.35
CA TYR A 268 1.20 -23.44 34.34
C TYR A 268 0.94 -22.95 35.77
N PHE A 269 1.37 -21.73 36.11
CA PHE A 269 1.08 -21.11 37.41
C PHE A 269 -0.42 -20.91 37.63
N LYS A 270 -1.16 -20.50 36.60
CA LYS A 270 -2.63 -20.37 36.66
C LYS A 270 -3.30 -21.72 36.93
N ALA A 271 -2.83 -22.79 36.29
CA ALA A 271 -3.30 -24.15 36.55
C ALA A 271 -2.99 -24.60 37.99
N LEU A 272 -1.79 -24.33 38.50
CA LEU A 272 -1.42 -24.58 39.89
C LEU A 272 -2.33 -23.82 40.87
N ARG A 273 -2.57 -22.53 40.62
CA ARG A 273 -3.44 -21.71 41.46
C ARG A 273 -4.87 -22.21 41.47
N TYR A 274 -5.40 -22.60 40.30
CA TYR A 274 -6.73 -23.19 40.20
C TYR A 274 -6.83 -24.48 41.03
N ARG A 275 -5.87 -25.39 40.86
CA ARG A 275 -5.82 -26.64 41.64
C ARG A 275 -5.72 -26.37 43.14
N ARG A 276 -4.82 -25.48 43.57
CA ARG A 276 -4.66 -25.15 44.99
C ARG A 276 -5.96 -24.63 45.58
N ARG A 277 -6.64 -23.72 44.87
CA ARG A 277 -7.92 -23.16 45.30
C ARG A 277 -9.04 -24.21 45.31
N TYR A 278 -9.08 -25.12 44.33
CA TYR A 278 -10.01 -26.25 44.29
C TYR A 278 -9.87 -27.18 45.51
N LEU A 279 -8.64 -27.38 45.99
CA LEU A 279 -8.35 -28.24 47.14
C LEU A 279 -8.58 -27.54 48.49
N GLN A 280 -8.46 -26.21 48.55
CA GLN A 280 -8.52 -25.45 49.81
C GLN A 280 -9.87 -24.77 50.07
N ASP A 281 -10.59 -24.36 49.03
CA ASP A 281 -11.81 -23.56 49.13
C ASP A 281 -13.01 -24.34 48.57
N ASP A 282 -13.96 -24.66 49.44
CA ASP A 282 -15.15 -25.44 49.09
C ASP A 282 -16.20 -24.62 48.34
N SER A 283 -16.15 -23.29 48.43
CA SER A 283 -17.06 -22.38 47.74
C SER A 283 -16.62 -22.08 46.30
N PHE A 284 -15.32 -22.17 46.03
CA PHE A 284 -14.73 -21.85 44.74
C PHE A 284 -15.24 -22.77 43.63
N ASP A 285 -15.84 -22.26 42.54
CA ASP A 285 -16.29 -23.04 41.36
C ASP A 285 -17.19 -24.25 41.72
N ASN A 286 -17.96 -24.14 42.81
CA ASN A 286 -18.84 -25.19 43.34
C ASN A 286 -20.32 -24.85 43.10
N ILE A 287 -20.70 -24.70 41.83
CA ILE A 287 -22.04 -24.24 41.42
C ILE A 287 -22.83 -25.29 40.63
N TYR A 288 -22.31 -26.52 40.48
CA TYR A 288 -22.92 -27.49 39.57
C TYR A 288 -23.51 -28.69 40.29
N ILE A 289 -24.71 -29.06 39.87
CA ILE A 289 -25.45 -30.21 40.38
C ILE A 289 -25.02 -31.45 39.60
N THR A 290 -24.15 -32.26 40.19
CA THR A 290 -23.61 -33.48 39.59
C THR A 290 -24.53 -34.68 39.85
N ARG A 291 -24.33 -35.79 39.12
CA ARG A 291 -25.03 -37.06 39.42
C ARG A 291 -24.78 -37.54 40.85
N GLN A 292 -23.57 -37.30 41.38
CA GLN A 292 -23.24 -37.62 42.77
C GLN A 292 -24.00 -36.75 43.78
N PHE A 293 -24.26 -35.47 43.45
CA PHE A 293 -25.12 -34.61 44.26
C PHE A 293 -26.55 -35.14 44.30
N VAL A 294 -27.11 -35.52 43.15
CA VAL A 294 -28.47 -36.09 43.06
C VAL A 294 -28.57 -37.40 43.87
N ALA A 295 -27.57 -38.28 43.75
CA ALA A 295 -27.52 -39.52 44.53
C ALA A 295 -27.42 -39.27 46.04
N LEU A 296 -26.69 -38.23 46.46
CA LEU A 296 -26.61 -37.83 47.87
C LEU A 296 -27.97 -37.32 48.39
N ASP A 297 -28.66 -36.51 47.60
CA ASP A 297 -29.98 -35.95 47.97
C ASP A 297 -31.05 -37.05 48.07
N LEU A 298 -31.06 -38.00 47.13
CA LEU A 298 -31.95 -39.16 47.16
C LEU A 298 -31.75 -40.02 48.41
N ARG A 299 -30.50 -40.32 48.78
CA ARG A 299 -30.19 -41.07 50.01
C ARG A 299 -30.64 -40.34 51.27
N ARG A 300 -30.56 -39.00 51.29
CA ARG A 300 -31.06 -38.20 52.41
C ARG A 300 -32.59 -38.22 52.45
N ALA A 301 -33.25 -38.21 51.29
CA ALA A 301 -34.71 -38.33 51.19
C ALA A 301 -35.21 -39.67 51.76
N GLU A 302 -34.55 -40.78 51.41
CA GLU A 302 -34.85 -42.12 51.95
C GLU A 302 -34.69 -42.18 53.48
N GLN A 303 -33.78 -41.38 54.04
CA GLN A 303 -33.53 -41.28 55.47
C GLN A 303 -34.45 -40.26 56.19
N GLY A 304 -35.42 -39.67 55.51
CA GLY A 304 -36.31 -38.65 56.08
C GLY A 304 -35.61 -37.33 56.43
N ARG A 305 -34.43 -37.06 55.84
CA ARG A 305 -33.67 -35.81 56.05
C ARG A 305 -34.10 -34.73 55.05
N PRO A 306 -33.87 -33.44 55.34
CA PRO A 306 -34.22 -32.36 54.42
C PRO A 306 -33.51 -32.51 53.07
N THR A 307 -34.30 -32.39 51.99
CA THR A 307 -33.85 -32.51 50.61
C THR A 307 -33.68 -31.14 49.96
N VAL A 308 -32.77 -31.04 49.00
CA VAL A 308 -32.55 -29.82 48.22
C VAL A 308 -33.41 -29.81 46.95
N LEU A 309 -33.62 -30.96 46.31
CA LEU A 309 -34.42 -31.06 45.09
C LEU A 309 -35.92 -31.17 45.42
N PRO A 310 -36.82 -30.54 44.62
CA PRO A 310 -36.58 -29.78 43.40
C PRO A 310 -35.98 -28.38 43.64
N LEU A 311 -35.20 -27.89 42.68
CA LEU A 311 -34.69 -26.52 42.70
C LEU A 311 -35.81 -25.52 42.35
N THR A 312 -35.83 -24.38 43.03
CA THR A 312 -36.70 -23.26 42.66
C THR A 312 -36.23 -22.62 41.34
N ALA A 313 -37.12 -21.87 40.68
CA ALA A 313 -36.80 -21.18 39.43
C ALA A 313 -35.56 -20.25 39.57
N TRP A 314 -35.43 -19.55 40.69
CA TRP A 314 -34.30 -18.68 40.99
C TRP A 314 -32.99 -19.44 41.25
N GLU A 315 -33.07 -20.59 41.92
CA GLU A 315 -31.91 -21.45 42.15
C GLU A 315 -31.41 -22.08 40.85
N HIS A 316 -32.30 -22.42 39.93
CA HIS A 316 -31.93 -22.96 38.63
C HIS A 316 -31.16 -21.97 37.74
N LEU A 317 -31.25 -20.65 38.02
CA LEU A 317 -30.38 -19.65 37.37
C LEU A 317 -28.95 -19.65 37.92
N ARG A 318 -28.75 -20.10 39.16
CA ARG A 318 -27.44 -20.11 39.84
C ARG A 318 -26.75 -21.47 39.78
N TYR A 319 -27.50 -22.54 39.96
CA TYR A 319 -27.01 -23.91 40.01
C TYR A 319 -27.49 -24.67 38.77
N PHE A 320 -26.57 -25.25 38.02
CA PHE A 320 -26.87 -25.92 36.76
C PHE A 320 -26.17 -27.28 36.66
N SER A 321 -26.72 -28.18 35.83
CA SER A 321 -26.10 -29.49 35.59
C SER A 321 -24.88 -29.35 34.66
N PRO A 322 -23.73 -30.00 34.96
CA PRO A 322 -22.56 -29.98 34.07
C PRO A 322 -22.85 -30.53 32.67
N ALA A 323 -23.76 -31.50 32.58
CA ALA A 323 -24.12 -32.18 31.34
C ALA A 323 -25.15 -31.42 30.49
N ALA A 324 -25.66 -30.30 31.00
CA ALA A 324 -26.64 -29.51 30.28
C ALA A 324 -25.95 -28.76 29.13
N PRO A 325 -26.41 -28.86 27.87
CA PRO A 325 -25.78 -28.14 26.74
C PRO A 325 -26.00 -26.62 26.81
N TRP A 326 -26.88 -26.16 27.69
CA TRP A 326 -27.23 -24.76 27.84
C TRP A 326 -26.12 -23.98 28.56
N MET A 327 -25.84 -22.80 28.04
CA MET A 327 -24.83 -21.87 28.56
C MET A 327 -25.53 -20.85 29.48
N SER A 328 -24.97 -20.56 30.65
CA SER A 328 -25.59 -19.62 31.61
C SER A 328 -25.66 -18.20 31.03
N ARG A 329 -26.62 -17.36 31.45
CA ARG A 329 -26.75 -15.96 30.96
C ARG A 329 -25.47 -15.14 31.11
N ASN A 330 -24.72 -15.36 32.20
CA ASN A 330 -23.43 -14.70 32.43
C ASN A 330 -22.34 -15.24 31.49
N GLU A 331 -22.34 -16.56 31.23
CA GLU A 331 -21.44 -17.19 30.26
C GLU A 331 -21.74 -16.73 28.83
N GLN A 332 -23.03 -16.57 28.48
CA GLN A 332 -23.49 -16.06 27.18
C GLN A 332 -23.07 -14.61 26.95
N ARG A 333 -23.20 -13.73 27.95
CA ARG A 333 -22.72 -12.34 27.85
C ARG A 333 -21.21 -12.27 27.61
N LEU A 334 -20.45 -13.06 28.38
CA LEU A 334 -18.99 -13.10 28.23
C LEU A 334 -18.57 -13.72 26.89
N TYR A 335 -19.28 -14.75 26.42
CA TYR A 335 -19.13 -15.34 25.09
C TYR A 335 -19.38 -14.30 24.00
N GLY A 336 -20.50 -13.56 24.06
CA GLY A 336 -20.86 -12.53 23.08
C GLY A 336 -19.79 -11.44 22.97
N LEU A 337 -19.29 -10.94 24.10
CA LEU A 337 -18.19 -9.96 24.11
C LEU A 337 -16.92 -10.50 23.45
N GLN A 338 -16.57 -11.76 23.72
CA GLN A 338 -15.39 -12.40 23.14
C GLN A 338 -15.57 -12.71 21.64
N LEU A 339 -16.78 -13.08 21.22
CA LEU A 339 -17.12 -13.36 19.82
C LEU A 339 -17.04 -12.09 18.99
N VAL A 340 -17.60 -10.97 19.46
CA VAL A 340 -17.49 -9.66 18.79
C VAL A 340 -16.03 -9.25 18.64
N GLY A 341 -15.23 -9.46 19.68
CA GLY A 341 -13.79 -9.21 19.63
C GLY A 341 -13.10 -10.00 18.51
N VAL A 342 -13.32 -11.32 18.44
CA VAL A 342 -12.71 -12.18 17.40
C VAL A 342 -13.24 -11.85 16.02
N LEU A 343 -14.54 -11.61 15.87
CA LEU A 343 -15.16 -11.26 14.58
C LEU A 343 -14.60 -9.94 14.03
N ARG A 344 -14.37 -8.95 14.89
CA ARG A 344 -13.70 -7.69 14.51
C ARG A 344 -12.29 -7.94 13.98
N HIS A 345 -11.50 -8.80 14.64
CA HIS A 345 -10.15 -9.13 14.18
C HIS A 345 -10.17 -9.98 12.90
N LEU A 346 -11.16 -10.85 12.72
CA LEU A 346 -11.37 -11.61 11.48
C LEU A 346 -11.71 -10.65 10.33
N LEU A 347 -12.63 -9.71 10.55
CA LEU A 347 -12.98 -8.70 9.55
C LEU A 347 -11.74 -7.91 9.11
N LEU A 348 -10.93 -7.43 10.07
CA LEU A 348 -9.67 -6.74 9.75
C LEU A 348 -8.73 -7.61 8.92
N GLY A 349 -8.53 -8.88 9.31
CA GLY A 349 -7.68 -9.82 8.57
C GLY A 349 -8.16 -10.07 7.15
N VAL A 350 -9.48 -10.28 6.97
CA VAL A 350 -10.10 -10.44 5.65
C VAL A 350 -9.92 -9.17 4.81
N CYS A 351 -10.11 -7.98 5.38
CA CYS A 351 -9.88 -6.72 4.67
C CYS A 351 -8.43 -6.58 4.18
N ILE A 352 -7.44 -6.94 4.99
CA ILE A 352 -6.02 -6.89 4.62
C ILE A 352 -5.72 -7.87 3.48
N VAL A 353 -6.19 -9.11 3.58
CA VAL A 353 -5.99 -10.13 2.53
C VAL A 353 -6.68 -9.70 1.23
N MET A 354 -7.92 -9.20 1.30
CA MET A 354 -8.63 -8.68 0.14
C MET A 354 -7.92 -7.48 -0.48
N ALA A 355 -7.32 -6.59 0.33
CA ALA A 355 -6.54 -5.47 -0.16
C ALA A 355 -5.32 -5.95 -0.96
N ASP A 356 -4.56 -6.93 -0.44
CA ASP A 356 -3.39 -7.50 -1.13
C ASP A 356 -3.79 -8.16 -2.46
N TYR A 357 -4.82 -9.02 -2.46
CA TYR A 357 -5.35 -9.61 -3.69
C TYR A 357 -5.83 -8.55 -4.69
N SER A 358 -6.60 -7.57 -4.22
CA SER A 358 -7.14 -6.53 -5.11
C SER A 358 -6.03 -5.67 -5.72
N LEU A 359 -4.96 -5.38 -4.96
CA LEU A 359 -3.80 -4.65 -5.46
C LEU A 359 -3.05 -5.49 -6.50
N PHE A 360 -2.79 -6.76 -6.21
CA PHE A 360 -2.16 -7.68 -7.17
C PHE A 360 -2.94 -7.71 -8.49
N TRP A 361 -4.26 -7.95 -8.44
CA TRP A 361 -5.11 -8.01 -9.63
C TRP A 361 -5.20 -6.67 -10.36
N LEU A 362 -5.23 -5.55 -9.64
CA LEU A 362 -5.20 -4.22 -10.24
C LEU A 362 -3.89 -3.99 -11.00
N LEU A 363 -2.75 -4.31 -10.41
CA LEU A 363 -1.44 -4.14 -11.04
C LEU A 363 -1.24 -5.10 -12.22
N ASP A 364 -1.75 -6.33 -12.13
CA ASP A 364 -1.73 -7.29 -13.25
C ASP A 364 -2.62 -6.81 -14.42
N LEU A 365 -3.81 -6.28 -14.12
CA LEU A 365 -4.69 -5.67 -15.13
C LEU A 365 -4.01 -4.47 -15.80
N VAL A 366 -3.37 -3.61 -15.02
CA VAL A 366 -2.59 -2.47 -15.54
C VAL A 366 -1.45 -2.96 -16.42
N GLN A 367 -0.70 -3.99 -15.98
CA GLN A 367 0.37 -4.59 -16.77
C GLN A 367 -0.16 -5.17 -18.09
N HIS A 368 -1.32 -5.83 -18.08
CA HIS A 368 -1.94 -6.37 -19.29
C HIS A 368 -2.30 -5.27 -20.29
N HIS A 369 -2.90 -4.17 -19.82
CA HIS A 369 -3.22 -3.02 -20.67
C HIS A 369 -1.99 -2.25 -21.14
N LEU A 370 -0.94 -2.14 -20.32
CA LEU A 370 0.34 -1.52 -20.70
C LEU A 370 1.12 -2.35 -21.73
N ARG A 371 0.89 -3.67 -21.82
CA ARG A 371 1.40 -4.52 -22.92
C ARG A 371 0.62 -4.32 -24.22
N GLY A 372 -0.61 -3.83 -24.15
CA GLY A 372 -1.35 -3.34 -25.32
C GLY A 372 -0.71 -2.04 -25.81
N GLU A 373 -0.52 -1.91 -27.13
CA GLU A 373 0.17 -0.77 -27.75
C GLU A 373 -0.47 0.58 -27.36
N ILE A 374 0.08 1.28 -26.36
CA ILE A 374 -0.27 2.67 -26.10
C ILE A 374 0.44 3.53 -27.14
N VAL A 375 -0.28 3.82 -28.21
CA VAL A 375 0.10 4.79 -29.24
C VAL A 375 -0.10 6.19 -28.65
N ALA A 376 0.95 6.75 -28.07
CA ALA A 376 0.95 8.14 -27.66
C ALA A 376 1.38 9.01 -28.85
N ARG A 377 0.52 9.97 -29.24
CA ARG A 377 0.88 11.01 -30.20
C ARG A 377 1.97 11.90 -29.59
N ALA A 378 3.01 12.21 -30.36
CA ALA A 378 4.05 13.13 -29.93
C ALA A 378 3.42 14.50 -29.56
N PRO A 379 3.64 15.03 -28.35
CA PRO A 379 3.04 16.29 -27.92
C PRO A 379 3.69 17.54 -28.54
N VAL A 380 4.77 17.37 -29.30
CA VAL A 380 5.49 18.49 -29.92
C VAL A 380 5.23 18.47 -31.42
N GLN A 381 4.21 19.21 -31.85
CA GLN A 381 4.07 19.58 -33.26
C GLN A 381 4.91 20.83 -33.50
N LEU A 382 5.91 20.71 -34.35
CA LEU A 382 6.80 21.82 -34.69
C LEU A 382 6.18 22.55 -35.88
N GLY A 383 5.40 23.60 -35.60
CA GLY A 383 4.75 24.42 -36.62
C GLY A 383 5.76 25.28 -37.37
N MET A 384 6.22 24.80 -38.53
CA MET A 384 7.09 25.56 -39.44
C MET A 384 6.24 26.11 -40.59
N SER A 385 6.30 27.43 -40.83
CA SER A 385 5.63 28.05 -41.96
C SER A 385 6.64 28.74 -42.88
N VAL A 386 6.60 28.35 -44.15
CA VAL A 386 7.45 28.91 -45.22
C VAL A 386 6.62 29.94 -45.99
N SER A 387 7.10 31.18 -46.03
CA SER A 387 6.46 32.30 -46.72
C SER A 387 7.30 32.74 -47.94
N GLY A 388 6.72 32.60 -49.13
CA GLY A 388 7.37 32.87 -50.42
C GLY A 388 6.56 32.31 -51.59
N THR A 389 6.76 32.84 -52.80
CA THR A 389 6.10 32.41 -54.05
C THR A 389 7.07 31.88 -55.11
N GLY A 390 8.35 31.72 -54.76
CA GLY A 390 9.40 31.24 -55.67
C GLY A 390 9.66 29.73 -55.56
N TYR A 391 10.36 29.17 -56.54
CA TYR A 391 10.68 27.74 -56.63
C TYR A 391 11.37 27.17 -55.36
N ALA A 392 12.25 27.95 -54.72
CA ALA A 392 12.89 27.53 -53.48
C ALA A 392 11.88 27.37 -52.33
N SER A 393 10.86 28.25 -52.25
CA SER A 393 9.82 28.18 -51.23
C SER A 393 8.97 26.91 -51.35
N ASP A 394 8.76 26.41 -52.57
CA ASP A 394 7.96 25.20 -52.81
C ASP A 394 8.70 23.94 -52.39
N ILE A 395 10.00 23.82 -52.71
CA ILE A 395 10.85 22.72 -52.24
C ILE A 395 10.87 22.65 -50.71
N PHE A 396 11.05 23.80 -50.04
CA PHE A 396 11.08 23.85 -48.59
C PHE A 396 9.71 23.57 -47.97
N ARG A 397 8.61 23.96 -48.62
CA ARG A 397 7.24 23.63 -48.19
C ARG A 397 6.99 22.13 -48.23
N ASP A 398 7.44 21.46 -49.29
CA ASP A 398 7.33 20.01 -49.43
C ASP A 398 8.15 19.27 -48.36
N LEU A 399 9.39 19.72 -48.12
CA LEU A 399 10.25 19.16 -47.08
C LEU A 399 9.66 19.33 -45.67
N VAL A 400 9.13 20.52 -45.36
CA VAL A 400 8.44 20.80 -44.10
C VAL A 400 7.17 19.95 -43.95
N SER A 401 6.41 19.75 -45.03
CA SER A 401 5.19 18.92 -45.02
C SER A 401 5.50 17.44 -44.77
N ALA A 402 6.57 16.91 -45.36
CA ALA A 402 7.02 15.54 -45.13
C ALA A 402 7.44 15.36 -43.65
N PHE A 403 8.13 16.36 -43.10
CA PHE A 403 8.56 16.36 -41.70
C PHE A 403 7.36 16.39 -40.73
N ASP A 404 6.34 17.20 -41.03
CA ASP A 404 5.08 17.27 -40.29
C ASP A 404 4.29 15.95 -40.36
N THR A 405 4.28 15.26 -41.51
CA THR A 405 3.68 13.91 -41.61
C THR A 405 4.44 12.84 -40.81
N LEU A 406 5.77 12.91 -40.75
CA LEU A 406 6.59 12.03 -39.91
C LEU A 406 6.34 12.30 -38.41
N GLN A 407 6.15 13.56 -38.01
CA GLN A 407 5.78 13.93 -36.64
C GLN A 407 4.39 13.41 -36.22
N ARG A 408 3.46 13.30 -37.17
CA ARG A 408 2.12 12.73 -36.93
C ARG A 408 2.07 11.20 -36.88
N GLY A 409 3.19 10.51 -37.17
CA GLY A 409 3.28 9.06 -37.11
C GLY A 409 2.90 8.51 -35.73
N ASN A 410 2.24 7.35 -35.71
CA ASN A 410 1.91 6.63 -34.48
C ASN A 410 3.17 5.97 -33.92
N ILE A 411 3.53 6.30 -32.68
CA ILE A 411 4.75 5.78 -32.07
C ILE A 411 4.36 5.09 -30.76
N SER A 412 4.78 3.83 -30.61
CA SER A 412 4.62 3.08 -29.37
C SER A 412 5.62 3.62 -28.34
N VAL A 413 5.14 4.19 -27.24
CA VAL A 413 5.98 4.90 -26.25
C VAL A 413 6.49 3.98 -25.12
N LEU A 414 6.00 2.74 -25.01
CA LEU A 414 6.39 1.85 -23.90
C LEU A 414 7.46 0.82 -24.30
N SER A 415 8.72 1.13 -23.97
CA SER A 415 9.83 0.17 -24.03
C SER A 415 9.67 -0.90 -22.94
N GLN A 416 9.99 -2.17 -23.25
CA GLN A 416 9.96 -3.31 -22.30
C GLN A 416 10.81 -3.11 -21.02
N ARG A 417 11.63 -2.05 -20.96
CA ARG A 417 12.53 -1.75 -19.83
C ARG A 417 11.82 -1.35 -18.54
N CYS A 418 10.63 -0.75 -18.62
CA CYS A 418 9.85 -0.31 -17.45
C CYS A 418 8.62 -1.21 -17.24
N LEU A 419 8.76 -2.53 -17.34
CA LEU A 419 7.61 -3.43 -17.23
C LEU A 419 7.31 -3.75 -15.76
N LEU A 420 6.13 -3.32 -15.30
CA LEU A 420 5.62 -3.62 -13.97
C LEU A 420 5.52 -5.14 -13.80
N ARG A 421 6.15 -5.70 -12.77
CA ARG A 421 6.02 -7.12 -12.39
C ARG A 421 5.44 -7.23 -10.99
N PRO A 422 4.11 -7.44 -10.86
CA PRO A 422 3.49 -7.61 -9.55
C PRO A 422 4.00 -8.90 -8.88
N VAL A 423 4.12 -8.87 -7.56
CA VAL A 423 4.49 -10.00 -6.72
C VAL A 423 3.21 -10.67 -6.24
N GLU A 424 3.12 -11.98 -6.45
CA GLU A 424 1.97 -12.77 -6.05
C GLU A 424 1.88 -12.90 -4.52
N PRO A 425 0.66 -12.86 -3.97
CA PRO A 425 0.45 -13.07 -2.55
C PRO A 425 0.77 -14.51 -2.12
N ASP A 426 1.32 -14.68 -0.92
CA ASP A 426 1.64 -16.00 -0.36
C ASP A 426 0.40 -16.68 0.26
N TYR A 427 -0.15 -17.64 -0.48
CA TYR A 427 -1.30 -18.45 -0.08
C TYR A 427 -1.04 -19.29 1.18
N SER A 428 0.21 -19.69 1.45
CA SER A 428 0.53 -20.54 2.61
C SER A 428 0.38 -19.77 3.92
N THR A 429 0.84 -18.51 3.94
CA THR A 429 0.63 -17.59 5.07
C THR A 429 -0.85 -17.33 5.27
N TYR A 430 -1.63 -17.13 4.21
CA TYR A 430 -3.08 -16.91 4.32
C TYR A 430 -3.85 -18.12 4.85
N LEU A 431 -3.48 -19.32 4.40
CA LEU A 431 -4.06 -20.56 4.91
C LEU A 431 -3.76 -20.71 6.41
N THR A 432 -2.53 -20.40 6.82
CA THR A 432 -2.10 -20.45 8.23
C THR A 432 -2.85 -19.40 9.06
N MET A 433 -3.00 -18.17 8.57
CA MET A 433 -3.83 -17.13 9.21
C MET A 433 -5.28 -17.60 9.37
N GLY A 434 -5.87 -18.15 8.31
CA GLY A 434 -7.24 -18.70 8.31
C GLY A 434 -7.42 -19.81 9.33
N LEU A 435 -6.46 -20.74 9.42
CA LEU A 435 -6.46 -21.82 10.40
C LEU A 435 -6.42 -21.27 11.84
N LEU A 436 -5.54 -20.29 12.12
CA LEU A 436 -5.43 -19.68 13.45
C LEU A 436 -6.71 -18.91 13.83
N TYR A 437 -7.34 -18.19 12.90
CA TYR A 437 -8.64 -17.58 13.13
C TYR A 437 -9.73 -18.63 13.38
N GLY A 438 -9.73 -19.73 12.62
CA GLY A 438 -10.63 -20.87 12.82
C GLY A 438 -10.47 -21.49 14.22
N ILE A 439 -9.22 -21.68 14.67
CA ILE A 439 -8.92 -22.13 16.04
C ILE A 439 -9.43 -21.10 17.06
N CYS A 440 -9.19 -19.80 16.87
CA CYS A 440 -9.71 -18.76 17.77
C CYS A 440 -11.25 -18.78 17.87
N LEU A 441 -11.95 -18.95 16.74
CA LEU A 441 -13.40 -19.09 16.70
C LEU A 441 -13.87 -20.36 17.44
N PHE A 442 -13.21 -21.49 17.19
CA PHE A 442 -13.46 -22.73 17.91
C PHE A 442 -13.31 -22.54 19.42
N ILE A 443 -12.23 -21.89 19.86
CA ILE A 443 -11.99 -21.60 21.28
C ILE A 443 -13.06 -20.67 21.85
N THR A 444 -13.54 -19.69 21.09
CA THR A 444 -14.68 -18.87 21.55
C THR A 444 -15.95 -19.68 21.71
N ALA A 445 -16.29 -20.53 20.75
CA ALA A 445 -17.50 -21.36 20.78
C ALA A 445 -17.48 -22.37 21.94
N PHE A 446 -16.32 -23.01 22.18
CA PHE A 446 -16.19 -24.07 23.17
C PHE A 446 -15.63 -23.63 24.52
N GLY A 447 -15.32 -22.33 24.72
CA GLY A 447 -14.67 -21.82 25.93
C GLY A 447 -15.43 -22.10 27.24
N GLY A 448 -16.77 -22.14 27.21
CA GLY A 448 -17.58 -22.52 28.38
C GLY A 448 -17.44 -24.00 28.74
N TYR A 449 -17.36 -24.88 27.74
CA TYR A 449 -17.14 -26.32 27.94
C TYR A 449 -15.73 -26.60 28.47
N VAL A 450 -14.74 -25.82 28.04
CA VAL A 450 -13.36 -25.89 28.57
C VAL A 450 -13.32 -25.59 30.07
N ALA A 451 -14.10 -24.62 30.55
CA ALA A 451 -14.19 -24.34 31.99
C ALA A 451 -14.77 -25.53 32.78
N ARG A 452 -15.77 -26.22 32.22
CA ARG A 452 -16.36 -27.43 32.80
C ARG A 452 -15.39 -28.60 32.80
N LEU A 453 -14.62 -28.76 31.71
CA LEU A 453 -13.58 -29.78 31.59
C LEU A 453 -12.52 -29.62 32.68
N ARG A 454 -12.10 -28.39 32.98
CA ARG A 454 -11.13 -28.11 34.06
C ARG A 454 -11.61 -28.63 35.42
N ARG A 455 -12.88 -28.41 35.78
CA ARG A 455 -13.48 -28.98 36.99
C ARG A 455 -13.53 -30.50 36.91
N ALA A 456 -13.97 -31.06 35.78
CA ALA A 456 -14.09 -32.52 35.59
C ALA A 456 -12.74 -33.24 35.78
N VAL A 457 -11.64 -32.66 35.30
CA VAL A 457 -10.27 -33.16 35.53
C VAL A 457 -9.97 -33.20 37.03
N CYS A 458 -10.21 -32.11 37.77
CA CYS A 458 -10.00 -32.11 39.22
C CYS A 458 -10.87 -33.14 39.96
N ALA A 459 -12.15 -33.26 39.58
CA ALA A 459 -13.08 -34.20 40.19
C ALA A 459 -12.67 -35.67 39.96
N ALA A 460 -12.12 -35.98 38.78
CA ALA A 460 -11.63 -37.33 38.46
C ALA A 460 -10.39 -37.71 39.29
N TYR A 461 -9.48 -36.77 39.54
CA TYR A 461 -8.25 -37.03 40.29
C TYR A 461 -8.39 -36.92 41.82
N TYR A 462 -9.35 -36.12 42.30
CA TYR A 462 -9.59 -35.90 43.73
C TYR A 462 -11.04 -36.26 44.13
N PRO A 463 -11.45 -37.54 44.01
CA PRO A 463 -12.83 -37.96 44.23
C PRO A 463 -13.29 -37.76 45.69
N TYR A 464 -12.38 -37.92 46.65
CA TYR A 464 -12.70 -37.70 48.07
C TYR A 464 -13.00 -36.21 48.34
N ARG A 465 -12.16 -35.31 47.82
CA ARG A 465 -12.38 -33.87 47.97
C ARG A 465 -13.66 -33.40 47.27
N GLU A 466 -13.98 -34.01 46.13
CA GLU A 466 -15.22 -33.71 45.42
C GLU A 466 -16.47 -34.06 46.25
N ARG A 467 -16.45 -35.18 46.99
CA ARG A 467 -17.56 -35.57 47.88
C ARG A 467 -17.76 -34.58 49.02
N GLU A 468 -16.67 -34.07 49.61
CA GLU A 468 -16.73 -33.04 50.64
C GLU A 468 -17.36 -31.74 50.09
N ARG A 469 -16.93 -31.31 48.91
CA ARG A 469 -17.47 -30.12 48.24
C ARG A 469 -18.95 -30.27 47.86
N ILE A 470 -19.37 -31.45 47.42
CA ILE A 470 -20.78 -31.75 47.16
C ILE A 470 -21.60 -31.68 48.45
N SER A 471 -21.08 -32.23 49.55
CA SER A 471 -21.74 -32.20 50.86
C SER A 471 -21.84 -30.76 51.39
N PHE A 472 -20.77 -29.97 51.24
CA PHE A 472 -20.76 -28.54 51.57
C PHE A 472 -21.79 -27.76 50.76
N LEU A 473 -21.86 -27.99 49.44
CA LEU A 473 -22.84 -27.33 48.57
C LEU A 473 -24.27 -27.64 48.99
N HIS A 474 -24.56 -28.90 49.34
CA HIS A 474 -25.89 -29.32 49.80
C HIS A 474 -26.31 -28.56 51.06
N THR A 475 -25.45 -28.56 52.08
CA THR A 475 -25.69 -27.84 53.33
C THR A 475 -25.79 -26.33 53.12
N ALA A 476 -24.95 -25.77 52.24
CA ALA A 476 -24.96 -24.33 51.93
C ALA A 476 -26.26 -23.88 51.25
N ILE A 477 -26.86 -24.72 50.39
CA ILE A 477 -28.15 -24.42 49.76
C ILE A 477 -29.27 -24.43 50.81
N LEU A 478 -29.31 -25.45 51.68
CA LEU A 478 -30.30 -25.54 52.76
C LEU A 478 -30.20 -24.36 53.72
N ALA A 479 -28.99 -24.06 54.23
CA ALA A 479 -28.78 -22.93 55.13
C ALA A 479 -29.22 -21.60 54.49
N ARG A 480 -29.01 -21.42 53.18
CA ARG A 480 -29.45 -20.21 52.48
C ARG A 480 -30.96 -20.11 52.34
N ARG A 481 -31.66 -21.24 52.17
CA ARG A 481 -33.13 -21.28 52.19
C ARG A 481 -33.67 -20.88 53.56
N GLU A 482 -33.10 -21.43 54.64
CA GLU A 482 -33.51 -21.09 56.01
C GLU A 482 -33.31 -19.60 56.35
N VAL A 483 -32.18 -19.03 55.92
CA VAL A 483 -31.92 -17.59 56.10
C VAL A 483 -32.94 -16.76 55.31
N LEU A 484 -33.26 -17.15 54.07
CA LEU A 484 -34.25 -16.46 53.25
C LEU A 484 -35.65 -16.54 53.85
N THR A 485 -36.09 -17.73 54.30
CA THR A 485 -37.40 -17.90 54.93
C THR A 485 -37.51 -17.12 56.24
N SER A 486 -36.45 -17.10 57.05
CA SER A 486 -36.40 -16.33 58.30
C SER A 486 -36.48 -14.83 58.04
N ALA A 487 -35.74 -14.33 57.05
CA ALA A 487 -35.78 -12.92 56.66
C ALA A 487 -37.16 -12.51 56.10
N LEU A 488 -37.80 -13.36 55.29
CA LEU A 488 -39.14 -13.12 54.78
C LEU A 488 -40.18 -13.11 55.91
N HIS A 489 -40.08 -14.03 56.87
CA HIS A 489 -40.99 -14.07 58.02
C HIS A 489 -40.87 -12.80 58.88
N GLN A 490 -39.64 -12.35 59.17
CA GLN A 490 -39.40 -11.10 59.89
C GLN A 490 -39.91 -9.87 59.11
N ALA A 491 -39.75 -9.83 57.79
CA ALA A 491 -40.25 -8.74 56.96
C ALA A 491 -41.79 -8.69 56.93
N ALA A 492 -42.45 -9.85 56.88
CA ALA A 492 -43.91 -9.95 56.94
C ALA A 492 -44.46 -9.46 58.29
N LEU A 493 -43.83 -9.87 59.41
CA LEU A 493 -44.21 -9.41 60.76
C LEU A 493 -44.05 -7.89 60.92
N ARG A 494 -42.99 -7.30 60.37
CA ARG A 494 -42.80 -5.83 60.35
C ARG A 494 -43.90 -5.13 59.56
N ARG A 495 -44.25 -5.64 58.37
CA ARG A 495 -45.35 -5.07 57.56
C ARG A 495 -46.69 -5.12 58.29
N VAL A 496 -47.01 -6.23 58.96
CA VAL A 496 -48.25 -6.36 59.75
C VAL A 496 -48.28 -5.33 60.89
N ALA A 497 -47.16 -5.17 61.61
CA ALA A 497 -47.04 -4.18 62.68
C ALA A 497 -47.21 -2.73 62.17
N ASP A 498 -46.69 -2.40 61.00
CA ASP A 498 -46.84 -1.07 60.39
C ASP A 498 -48.27 -0.81 59.86
N THR A 499 -48.94 -1.83 59.28
CA THR A 499 -50.37 -1.73 58.92
C THR A 499 -51.30 -1.61 60.12
N GLY A 500 -50.96 -2.28 61.24
CA GLY A 500 -51.71 -2.18 62.50
C GLY A 500 -51.62 -0.78 63.14
N LYS A 501 -50.54 -0.04 62.86
CA LYS A 501 -50.39 1.37 63.31
C LYS A 501 -51.04 2.40 62.39
N THR A 502 -51.30 2.06 61.12
CA THR A 502 -51.84 3.00 60.11
C THR A 502 -53.36 2.92 59.92
N ASN A 503 -54.04 1.90 60.45
CA ASN A 503 -55.50 1.82 60.49
C ASN A 503 -56.05 2.06 61.91
N PRO A 504 -56.33 3.32 62.33
CA PRO A 504 -56.95 3.61 63.62
C PRO A 504 -58.44 3.22 63.69
N PHE A 505 -59.02 2.68 62.61
CA PHE A 505 -60.45 2.38 62.53
C PHE A 505 -60.88 1.01 63.10
N LEU A 506 -59.94 0.12 63.46
CA LEU A 506 -60.25 -1.19 64.05
C LEU A 506 -60.13 -1.24 65.58
N SER A 507 -59.73 -0.14 66.24
CA SER A 507 -59.70 -0.06 67.70
C SER A 507 -61.03 0.35 68.33
N HIS A 508 -62.09 0.56 67.53
CA HIS A 508 -63.39 1.07 68.02
C HIS A 508 -64.58 0.10 67.93
N ILE A 509 -64.40 -1.17 67.53
CA ILE A 509 -65.51 -2.15 67.42
C ILE A 509 -65.52 -3.20 68.56
N SER A 510 -64.70 -3.06 69.61
CA SER A 510 -64.80 -3.93 70.80
C SER A 510 -64.82 -3.19 72.14
N ARG A 511 -65.55 -2.08 72.23
CA ARG A 511 -65.94 -1.49 73.52
C ARG A 511 -67.44 -1.31 73.61
#